data_AF-A0A067C962-F1
#
_entry.id   AF-A0A067C962-F1
#
_cell.length_a   1.000
_cell.length_b   1.000
_cell.length_c   1.000
_cell.angle_alpha   90.00
_cell.angle_beta   90.00
_cell.angle_gamma   90.00
#
_symmetry.space_group_name_H-M   'P 1'
#
loop_
_entity.id
_entity.type
_entity.pdbx_description
1 polymer ?
#
loop_
_entity_poly.entity_id
_entity_poly.type
_entity_poly.pdbx_seq_one_letter_code
_entity_poly.pdbx_strand_id
1 'polypeptide(L)'
;MKYISSVLRSSTVRRSSAHSRSSEKAHVIERGAVVSPRTVLLGLVLNSSEFLFVASIMDLDWTGLWERQSVTATPSFARDWSLLESNCALDREGFVPATCAVIRELHGATMPTIGRLLGSQWQPTTPVRVTACVMGATAGFGAVLFLAFDLNGPPATCTLASTSSLILGLALLEATLYEPTTPRFLLSTFVDARDVMTMTRTDTSGAATTVTANVTKVCITPDGQHVTPASHNVTSWAFASHPMGTNANEITLFQAILVPTILHLVNGDFLTTLLGWRGVLRQQPVPTYDFVSGLERRRLALLFLLLVRLPALGYIKVTRLYMVTTEDFGIYCIAMLMVSGLPVFAFCCCCLLLHMLPTPRALRGRAIRVLAPLFMLGTMFSVLIATCICTNPQSTHQDPIWRRPSSLSLHLPRTKTPLALGAYVSKDVPSVATLLAGEIAACVGLTLVVSIAVPMWQHRRWTLDTTFFARNEFLARERPHDCIKYGTKIFAQPSLIALLGYVFIEVAPKTRQDIAVNKDATSAPAEFLLLSMYDLVPTLLPWKLRCPHLVGSVLNYQYIPAAPSAVVGRHSKYVPTKGMCVS
;
A
#
# COMPACT_ATOMS: atom_id res chain seq x y z
N MET A 1 -12.69 21.17 -4.95
CA MET A 1 -12.77 21.71 -3.56
C MET A 1 -13.90 22.75 -3.31
N LYS A 2 -14.74 23.15 -4.29
CA LYS A 2 -15.83 24.15 -4.10
C LYS A 2 -17.25 23.56 -3.91
N TYR A 3 -17.42 22.23 -3.94
CA TYR A 3 -18.74 21.59 -3.89
C TYR A 3 -19.21 21.18 -2.48
N ILE A 4 -18.33 21.26 -1.47
CA ILE A 4 -18.66 20.85 -0.07
C ILE A 4 -19.13 22.04 0.78
N SER A 5 -18.91 23.28 0.34
CA SER A 5 -19.31 24.48 1.11
C SER A 5 -20.78 24.87 0.95
N SER A 6 -21.50 24.38 -0.06
CA SER A 6 -22.89 24.78 -0.32
C SER A 6 -23.92 23.97 0.49
N VAL A 7 -23.57 22.80 1.01
CA VAL A 7 -24.48 21.95 1.79
C VAL A 7 -24.57 22.39 3.27
N LEU A 8 -23.65 23.26 3.73
CA LEU A 8 -23.55 23.66 5.15
C LEU A 8 -24.27 24.97 5.52
N ARG A 9 -25.06 25.59 4.63
CA ARG A 9 -25.83 26.81 4.92
C ARG A 9 -27.32 26.65 4.60
N SER A 10 -28.04 25.94 5.47
CA SER A 10 -29.47 26.17 5.71
C SER A 10 -29.94 25.22 6.82
N SER A 11 -30.15 25.73 8.02
CA SER A 11 -30.89 25.01 9.07
C SER A 11 -31.71 26.00 9.89
N THR A 12 -32.79 26.48 9.31
CA THR A 12 -33.91 27.08 10.06
C THR A 12 -34.87 25.94 10.40
N VAL A 13 -34.74 25.40 11.62
CA VAL A 13 -35.59 24.31 12.11
C VAL A 13 -36.97 24.87 12.46
N ARG A 14 -38.00 24.46 11.70
CA ARG A 14 -39.41 24.74 11.97
C ARG A 14 -39.88 23.82 13.11
N ARG A 15 -40.21 24.42 14.28
CA ARG A 15 -40.80 23.72 15.43
C ARG A 15 -42.24 23.32 15.10
N SER A 16 -42.58 22.04 15.19
CA SER A 16 -43.96 21.60 15.48
C SER A 16 -44.01 21.01 16.87
N SER A 17 -45.00 21.44 17.64
CA SER A 17 -45.17 21.15 19.06
C SER A 17 -46.26 20.11 19.26
N ALA A 18 -45.87 18.89 19.62
CA ALA A 18 -46.73 17.93 20.32
C ALA A 18 -45.87 17.24 21.40
N HIS A 19 -46.03 17.67 22.65
CA HIS A 19 -45.22 17.24 23.79
C HIS A 19 -45.85 16.05 24.52
N SER A 20 -45.23 14.88 24.39
CA SER A 20 -45.34 13.77 25.35
C SER A 20 -44.16 13.83 26.32
N ARG A 21 -44.42 13.77 27.63
CA ARG A 21 -43.38 13.77 28.69
C ARG A 21 -42.37 12.61 28.58
N SER A 22 -42.67 11.56 27.82
CA SER A 22 -41.72 10.49 27.48
C SER A 22 -40.72 10.94 26.40
N SER A 23 -41.20 11.68 25.39
CA SER A 23 -40.40 12.20 24.28
C SER A 23 -39.39 13.28 24.72
N GLU A 24 -39.73 14.08 25.72
CA GLU A 24 -38.82 15.11 26.26
C GLU A 24 -37.57 14.49 26.91
N LYS A 25 -37.72 13.32 27.55
CA LYS A 25 -36.61 12.59 28.18
C LYS A 25 -35.65 12.01 27.14
N ALA A 26 -36.20 11.42 26.07
CA ALA A 26 -35.41 10.91 24.95
C ALA A 26 -34.65 12.02 24.23
N HIS A 27 -35.28 13.19 24.02
CA HIS A 27 -34.66 14.33 23.35
C HIS A 27 -33.47 14.95 24.09
N VAL A 28 -33.47 14.95 25.43
CA VAL A 28 -32.35 15.48 26.22
C VAL A 28 -31.11 14.58 26.09
N ILE A 29 -31.32 13.26 26.10
CA ILE A 29 -30.22 12.29 25.94
C ILE A 29 -29.70 12.32 24.50
N GLU A 30 -30.61 12.42 23.52
CA GLU A 30 -30.25 12.54 22.11
C GLU A 30 -29.43 13.81 21.81
N ARG A 31 -29.80 14.96 22.39
CA ARG A 31 -29.00 16.21 22.27
C ARG A 31 -27.66 16.13 22.99
N GLY A 32 -27.59 15.43 24.12
CA GLY A 32 -26.35 15.22 24.88
C GLY A 32 -25.36 14.28 24.18
N ALA A 33 -25.84 13.44 23.26
CA ALA A 33 -25.02 12.50 22.51
C ALA A 33 -24.46 13.06 21.18
N VAL A 34 -24.79 14.31 20.81
CA VAL A 34 -24.37 14.91 19.52
C VAL A 34 -22.89 15.25 19.56
N VAL A 35 -22.09 14.42 18.90
CA VAL A 35 -20.67 14.68 18.63
C VAL A 35 -20.54 15.61 17.42
N SER A 36 -19.48 16.43 17.40
CA SER A 36 -19.12 17.24 16.23
C SER A 36 -19.10 16.38 14.95
N PRO A 37 -19.83 16.76 13.88
CA PRO A 37 -19.85 16.02 12.62
C PRO A 37 -18.47 15.78 12.02
N ARG A 38 -17.52 16.69 12.26
CA ARG A 38 -16.13 16.56 11.78
C ARG A 38 -15.39 15.41 12.45
N THR A 39 -15.57 15.24 13.76
CA THR A 39 -14.95 14.15 14.54
C THR A 39 -15.54 12.81 14.13
N VAL A 40 -16.86 12.76 13.94
CA VAL A 40 -17.58 11.59 13.44
C VAL A 40 -17.06 11.16 12.07
N LEU A 41 -16.98 12.11 11.12
CA LEU A 41 -16.49 11.82 9.78
C LEU A 41 -15.02 11.37 9.79
N LEU A 42 -14.16 12.03 10.57
CA LEU A 42 -12.74 11.67 10.66
C LEU A 42 -12.54 10.25 11.20
N GLY A 43 -13.29 9.87 12.26
CA GLY A 43 -13.26 8.51 12.80
C GLY A 43 -13.77 7.48 11.78
N LEU A 44 -14.85 7.78 11.05
CA LEU A 44 -15.35 6.89 10.00
C LEU A 44 -14.35 6.71 8.85
N VAL A 45 -13.71 7.79 8.40
CA VAL A 45 -12.69 7.74 7.34
C VAL A 45 -11.48 6.92 7.79
N LEU A 46 -11.01 7.13 9.02
CA LEU A 46 -9.92 6.33 9.60
C LEU A 46 -10.31 4.86 9.64
N ASN A 47 -11.48 4.53 10.21
CA ASN A 47 -11.95 3.16 10.32
C ASN A 47 -12.06 2.50 8.93
N SER A 48 -12.68 3.19 7.97
CA SER A 48 -12.82 2.72 6.60
C SER A 48 -11.48 2.51 5.89
N SER A 49 -10.48 3.37 6.13
CA SER A 49 -9.14 3.21 5.53
C SER A 49 -8.50 1.89 5.94
N GLU A 50 -8.63 1.50 7.21
CA GLU A 50 -8.09 0.25 7.75
C GLU A 50 -8.74 -0.99 7.13
N PHE A 51 -10.06 -0.98 6.96
CA PHE A 51 -10.76 -2.07 6.29
C PHE A 51 -10.43 -2.16 4.80
N LEU A 52 -10.26 -1.01 4.15
CA LEU A 52 -9.82 -0.96 2.75
C LEU A 52 -8.41 -1.55 2.60
N PHE A 53 -7.49 -1.33 3.54
CA PHE A 53 -6.17 -1.96 3.47
C PHE A 53 -6.22 -3.48 3.57
N VAL A 54 -7.03 -4.03 4.49
CA VAL A 54 -7.20 -5.49 4.58
C VAL A 54 -7.79 -6.06 3.28
N ALA A 55 -8.77 -5.37 2.69
CA ALA A 55 -9.36 -5.77 1.40
C ALA A 55 -8.33 -5.68 0.25
N SER A 56 -7.53 -4.62 0.20
CA SER A 56 -6.48 -4.48 -0.80
C SER A 56 -5.39 -5.54 -0.67
N ILE A 57 -5.06 -6.02 0.53
CA ILE A 57 -4.13 -7.15 0.70
C ILE A 57 -4.69 -8.41 0.02
N MET A 58 -5.99 -8.69 0.19
CA MET A 58 -6.63 -9.84 -0.46
C MET A 58 -6.64 -9.70 -1.99
N ASP A 59 -6.88 -8.49 -2.49
CA ASP A 59 -6.89 -8.21 -3.93
C ASP A 59 -5.49 -8.37 -4.55
N LEU A 60 -4.45 -7.88 -3.86
CA LEU A 60 -3.05 -8.02 -4.32
C LEU A 60 -2.57 -9.48 -4.31
N ASP A 61 -3.03 -10.28 -3.35
CA ASP A 61 -2.71 -11.72 -3.31
C ASP A 61 -3.50 -12.49 -4.38
N TRP A 62 -4.79 -12.18 -4.56
CA TRP A 62 -5.65 -12.79 -5.59
C TRP A 62 -5.17 -12.49 -7.01
N THR A 63 -4.63 -11.30 -7.26
CA THR A 63 -4.04 -10.91 -8.54
C THR A 63 -2.67 -11.55 -8.81
N GLY A 64 -2.16 -12.37 -7.88
CA GLY A 64 -0.90 -13.09 -8.05
C GLY A 64 0.31 -12.17 -8.11
N LEU A 65 0.29 -11.05 -7.37
CA LEU A 65 1.36 -10.05 -7.42
C LEU A 65 2.75 -10.66 -7.18
N TRP A 66 2.85 -11.68 -6.33
CA TRP A 66 4.10 -12.38 -6.01
C TRP A 66 4.68 -13.18 -7.18
N GLU A 67 3.83 -13.69 -8.06
CA GLU A 67 4.21 -14.47 -9.25
C GLU A 67 4.18 -13.62 -10.52
N ARG A 68 3.98 -12.30 -10.38
CA ARG A 68 3.72 -11.42 -11.50
C ARG A 68 4.87 -11.42 -12.50
N GLN A 69 4.56 -11.74 -13.75
CA GLN A 69 5.49 -11.61 -14.87
C GLN A 69 4.93 -10.58 -15.84
N SER A 70 5.78 -9.62 -16.23
CA SER A 70 5.44 -8.67 -17.26
C SER A 70 6.56 -8.53 -18.26
N VAL A 71 6.20 -8.53 -19.54
CA VAL A 71 7.11 -8.27 -20.66
C VAL A 71 6.87 -6.84 -21.13
N THR A 72 7.92 -6.02 -21.14
CA THR A 72 7.84 -4.63 -21.57
C THR A 72 8.50 -4.45 -22.93
N ALA A 73 7.79 -3.84 -23.88
CA ALA A 73 8.34 -3.53 -25.20
C ALA A 73 9.44 -2.45 -25.15
N THR A 74 9.40 -1.57 -24.16
CA THR A 74 10.42 -0.55 -23.89
C THR A 74 11.10 -0.84 -22.55
N PRO A 75 12.41 -1.09 -22.52
CA PRO A 75 13.10 -1.31 -21.26
C PRO A 75 13.13 0.00 -20.46
N SER A 76 13.12 -0.12 -19.13
CA SER A 76 13.09 1.03 -18.20
C SER A 76 14.27 2.00 -18.36
N PHE A 77 15.36 1.59 -19.01
CA PHE A 77 16.52 2.44 -19.33
C PHE A 77 16.47 3.10 -20.72
N ALA A 78 15.53 2.74 -21.61
CA ALA A 78 15.42 3.35 -22.93
C ALA A 78 14.74 4.73 -22.92
N ARG A 79 14.81 5.46 -21.80
CA ARG A 79 14.25 6.81 -21.63
C ARG A 79 15.09 7.87 -22.33
N ASP A 80 16.39 7.64 -22.37
CA ASP A 80 17.39 8.59 -22.83
C ASP A 80 18.30 7.90 -23.85
N TRP A 81 18.33 8.49 -25.05
CA TRP A 81 19.10 8.01 -26.19
C TRP A 81 20.17 9.03 -26.54
N SER A 82 21.39 8.57 -26.76
CA SER A 82 22.49 9.43 -27.14
C SER A 82 23.30 8.78 -28.27
N LEU A 83 23.74 9.62 -29.21
CA LEU A 83 24.61 9.18 -30.30
C LEU A 83 26.04 8.99 -29.80
N LEU A 84 26.58 7.79 -29.99
CA LEU A 84 28.02 7.53 -29.82
C LEU A 84 28.78 7.89 -31.09
N GLU A 85 28.39 7.29 -32.20
CA GLU A 85 29.09 7.37 -33.49
C GLU A 85 28.10 7.05 -34.62
N SER A 86 28.11 7.81 -35.72
CA SER A 86 27.17 7.64 -36.85
C SER A 86 27.84 7.18 -38.14
N ASN A 87 29.17 7.30 -38.23
CA ASN A 87 29.91 7.21 -39.50
C ASN A 87 30.82 5.97 -39.56
N CYS A 88 30.63 5.00 -38.67
CA CYS A 88 31.41 3.77 -38.65
C CYS A 88 31.06 2.92 -39.87
N ALA A 89 32.06 2.47 -40.62
CA ALA A 89 31.86 1.53 -41.72
C ALA A 89 32.07 0.09 -41.22
N LEU A 90 31.18 -0.81 -41.63
CA LEU A 90 31.27 -2.24 -41.34
C LEU A 90 31.32 -3.03 -42.65
N ASP A 91 32.32 -3.88 -42.79
CA ASP A 91 32.45 -4.83 -43.88
C ASP A 91 32.31 -6.28 -43.37
N ARG A 92 32.63 -7.26 -44.22
CA ARG A 92 32.57 -8.68 -43.83
C ARG A 92 33.63 -9.08 -42.81
N GLU A 93 34.74 -8.35 -42.73
CA GLU A 93 35.83 -8.58 -41.80
C GLU A 93 35.61 -7.85 -40.46
N GLY A 94 34.70 -6.87 -40.41
CA GLY A 94 34.21 -6.23 -39.19
C GLY A 94 34.24 -4.71 -39.27
N PHE A 95 34.49 -4.06 -38.13
CA PHE A 95 34.52 -2.60 -38.05
C PHE A 95 35.78 -2.04 -38.71
N VAL A 96 35.61 -1.10 -39.65
CA VAL A 96 36.72 -0.46 -40.35
C VAL A 96 37.46 0.49 -39.39
N PRO A 97 38.76 0.28 -39.10
CA PRO A 97 39.49 1.01 -38.08
C PRO A 97 39.46 2.54 -38.20
N ALA A 98 39.49 3.06 -39.42
CA ALA A 98 39.59 4.49 -39.69
C ALA A 98 38.29 5.26 -39.45
N THR A 99 37.14 4.58 -39.43
CA THR A 99 35.82 5.22 -39.35
C THR A 99 35.06 4.92 -38.06
N CYS A 100 35.54 3.94 -37.28
CA CYS A 100 34.88 3.43 -36.06
C CYS A 100 35.74 3.70 -34.80
N ALA A 101 36.23 4.93 -34.62
CA ALA A 101 37.15 5.24 -33.53
C ALA A 101 36.47 5.08 -32.17
N VAL A 102 35.26 5.63 -32.02
CA VAL A 102 34.53 5.65 -30.74
C VAL A 102 34.04 4.26 -30.37
N ILE A 103 33.47 3.50 -31.32
CA ILE A 103 32.98 2.14 -31.06
C ILE A 103 34.13 1.22 -30.60
N ARG A 104 35.32 1.36 -31.19
CA ARG A 104 36.49 0.53 -30.82
C ARG A 104 37.02 0.83 -29.41
N GLU A 105 36.86 2.06 -28.94
CA GLU A 105 37.29 2.48 -27.60
C GLU A 105 36.33 2.04 -26.49
N LEU A 106 35.09 1.64 -26.80
CA LEU A 106 34.10 1.21 -25.79
C LEU A 106 34.60 0.05 -24.92
N HIS A 107 35.26 -0.94 -25.55
CA HIS A 107 35.93 -2.06 -24.88
C HIS A 107 36.99 -2.68 -25.81
N GLY A 108 38.26 -2.29 -25.63
CA GLY A 108 39.33 -2.52 -26.61
C GLY A 108 39.54 -3.97 -27.05
N ALA A 109 39.30 -4.95 -26.18
CA ALA A 109 39.47 -6.38 -26.52
C ALA A 109 38.25 -6.99 -27.24
N THR A 110 37.03 -6.54 -26.93
CA THR A 110 35.80 -7.22 -27.37
C THR A 110 35.21 -6.61 -28.64
N MET A 111 35.35 -5.29 -28.83
CA MET A 111 34.72 -4.59 -29.96
C MET A 111 35.16 -5.12 -31.34
N PRO A 112 36.44 -5.51 -31.57
CA PRO A 112 36.83 -6.16 -32.82
C PRO A 112 36.11 -7.50 -33.06
N THR A 113 35.87 -8.29 -32.01
CA THR A 113 35.10 -9.54 -32.11
C THR A 113 33.63 -9.27 -32.39
N ILE A 114 33.03 -8.26 -31.75
CA ILE A 114 31.65 -7.83 -32.03
C ILE A 114 31.53 -7.40 -33.50
N GLY A 115 32.46 -6.60 -34.02
CA GLY A 115 32.48 -6.18 -35.42
C GLY A 115 32.52 -7.37 -36.38
N ARG A 116 33.43 -8.33 -36.16
CA ARG A 116 33.49 -9.57 -36.95
C ARG A 116 32.19 -10.37 -36.92
N LEU A 117 31.56 -10.47 -35.75
CA LEU A 117 30.28 -11.16 -35.60
C LEU A 117 29.18 -10.45 -36.38
N LEU A 118 29.06 -9.12 -36.28
CA LEU A 118 28.09 -8.35 -37.04
C LEU A 118 28.32 -8.48 -38.56
N GLY A 119 29.57 -8.37 -39.03
CA GLY A 119 29.92 -8.57 -40.45
C GLY A 119 29.54 -9.96 -40.95
N SER A 120 29.80 -11.00 -40.15
CA SER A 120 29.43 -12.39 -40.49
C SER A 120 27.92 -12.67 -40.45
N GLN A 121 27.18 -12.00 -39.56
CA GLN A 121 25.75 -12.25 -39.34
C GLN A 121 24.86 -11.44 -40.28
N TRP A 122 25.23 -10.19 -40.55
CA TRP A 122 24.53 -9.32 -41.51
C TRP A 122 24.92 -9.59 -42.96
N GLN A 123 26.08 -10.21 -43.19
CA GLN A 123 26.59 -10.59 -44.53
C GLN A 123 26.46 -9.47 -45.57
N PRO A 124 26.96 -8.25 -45.30
CA PRO A 124 26.82 -7.15 -46.23
C PRO A 124 27.52 -7.48 -47.57
N THR A 125 26.86 -7.16 -48.68
CA THR A 125 27.43 -7.29 -50.04
C THR A 125 28.35 -6.12 -50.38
N THR A 126 28.01 -4.93 -49.89
CA THR A 126 28.83 -3.71 -49.89
C THR A 126 29.01 -3.21 -48.46
N PRO A 127 30.10 -2.51 -48.12
CA PRO A 127 30.27 -1.94 -46.78
C PRO A 127 29.05 -1.14 -46.36
N VAL A 128 28.57 -1.35 -45.14
CA VAL A 128 27.40 -0.68 -44.57
C VAL A 128 27.82 0.36 -43.55
N ARG A 129 27.01 1.42 -43.40
CA ARG A 129 27.20 2.41 -42.34
C ARG A 129 26.52 1.94 -41.07
N VAL A 130 27.26 1.94 -39.96
CA VAL A 130 26.77 1.60 -38.63
C VAL A 130 26.68 2.85 -37.78
N THR A 131 25.48 3.08 -37.25
CA THR A 131 25.23 4.07 -36.20
C THR A 131 25.14 3.36 -34.85
N ALA A 132 25.95 3.78 -33.89
CA ALA A 132 25.90 3.31 -32.52
C ALA A 132 25.17 4.32 -31.61
N CYS A 133 24.14 3.85 -30.92
CA CYS A 133 23.36 4.62 -29.97
C CYS A 133 23.47 4.00 -28.58
N VAL A 134 23.56 4.84 -27.54
CA VAL A 134 23.48 4.39 -26.14
C VAL A 134 22.12 4.73 -25.58
N MET A 135 21.48 3.74 -24.97
CA MET A 135 20.29 3.88 -24.15
C MET A 135 20.69 3.92 -22.68
N GLY A 136 20.14 4.85 -21.90
CA GLY A 136 20.31 4.91 -20.44
C GLY A 136 21.62 5.54 -19.96
N ALA A 137 22.30 6.31 -20.81
CA ALA A 137 23.55 6.97 -20.48
C ALA A 137 23.44 7.88 -19.24
N THR A 138 22.33 8.61 -19.09
CA THR A 138 22.12 9.51 -17.94
C THR A 138 21.73 8.73 -16.68
N ALA A 139 21.13 7.56 -16.85
CA ALA A 139 20.73 6.70 -15.75
C ALA A 139 21.93 5.94 -15.13
N GLY A 140 23.03 5.78 -15.88
CA GLY A 140 24.23 5.05 -15.47
C GLY A 140 24.17 3.54 -15.75
N PHE A 141 23.10 3.09 -16.41
CA PHE A 141 22.90 1.71 -16.82
C PHE A 141 22.08 1.67 -18.11
N GLY A 142 22.33 0.69 -18.97
CA GLY A 142 21.51 0.50 -20.17
C GLY A 142 22.18 -0.42 -21.18
N ALA A 143 22.08 -0.07 -22.46
CA ALA A 143 22.55 -0.92 -23.55
C ALA A 143 23.02 -0.10 -24.76
N VAL A 144 23.81 -0.74 -25.62
CA VAL A 144 24.27 -0.13 -26.88
C VAL A 144 23.53 -0.76 -28.05
N LEU A 145 22.94 0.08 -28.89
CA LEU A 145 22.26 -0.31 -30.11
C LEU A 145 23.14 0.01 -31.32
N PHE A 146 23.32 -0.96 -32.20
CA PHE A 146 23.95 -0.79 -33.50
C PHE A 146 22.87 -0.88 -34.58
N LEU A 147 22.85 0.11 -35.47
CA LEU A 147 21.92 0.19 -36.58
C LEU A 147 22.71 0.24 -37.89
N ALA A 148 22.45 -0.68 -38.81
CA ALA A 148 23.11 -0.76 -40.10
C ALA A 148 22.25 -0.16 -41.22
N PHE A 149 22.89 0.60 -42.10
CA PHE A 149 22.28 1.29 -43.23
C PHE A 149 23.17 1.20 -44.46
N ASP A 150 22.61 1.53 -45.62
CA ASP A 150 23.40 1.77 -46.82
C ASP A 150 24.41 2.91 -46.58
N LEU A 151 25.63 2.75 -47.10
CA LEU A 151 26.74 3.68 -46.94
C LEU A 151 26.40 5.08 -47.50
N ASN A 152 25.52 5.13 -48.51
CA ASN A 152 25.10 6.38 -49.15
C ASN A 152 23.84 7.00 -48.52
N GLY A 153 23.18 6.29 -47.61
CA GLY A 153 21.97 6.78 -46.93
C GLY A 153 22.28 7.80 -45.84
N PRO A 154 21.31 8.64 -45.43
CA PRO A 154 21.47 9.51 -44.28
C PRO A 154 21.70 8.68 -43.00
N PRO A 155 22.55 9.13 -42.06
CA PRO A 155 22.72 8.45 -40.79
C PRO A 155 21.42 8.48 -39.98
N ALA A 156 21.14 7.43 -39.23
CA ALA A 156 19.98 7.43 -38.34
C ALA A 156 20.19 8.34 -37.14
N THR A 157 19.09 8.96 -36.72
CA THR A 157 19.03 9.64 -35.44
C THR A 157 18.75 8.62 -34.34
N CYS A 158 19.47 8.72 -33.22
CA CYS A 158 19.24 7.89 -32.04
C CYS A 158 17.96 8.35 -31.30
N THR A 159 16.80 8.09 -31.89
CA THR A 159 15.49 8.46 -31.37
C THR A 159 14.48 7.33 -31.60
N LEU A 160 13.56 7.11 -30.63
CA LEU A 160 12.44 6.17 -30.79
C LEU A 160 11.49 6.56 -31.93
N ALA A 161 11.37 7.86 -32.21
CA ALA A 161 10.51 8.39 -33.24
C ALA A 161 11.33 8.77 -34.48
N SER A 162 11.01 8.10 -35.59
CA SER A 162 11.42 8.37 -36.97
C SER A 162 12.90 8.19 -37.33
N THR A 163 13.14 7.38 -38.36
CA THR A 163 13.76 7.89 -39.60
C THR A 163 13.34 7.00 -40.77
N SER A 164 13.08 7.63 -41.91
CA SER A 164 12.64 7.08 -43.20
C SER A 164 13.73 6.28 -43.94
N SER A 165 14.76 5.84 -43.24
CA SER A 165 15.91 5.10 -43.78
C SER A 165 15.70 3.61 -43.57
N LEU A 166 15.81 2.83 -44.65
CA LEU A 166 15.77 1.38 -44.60
C LEU A 166 16.91 0.87 -43.69
N ILE A 167 16.55 0.27 -42.55
CA ILE A 167 17.51 -0.39 -41.65
C ILE A 167 17.80 -1.76 -42.27
N LEU A 168 19.07 -2.06 -42.53
CA LEU A 168 19.50 -3.35 -43.09
C LEU A 168 19.68 -4.41 -42.00
N GLY A 169 19.99 -3.96 -40.78
CA GLY A 169 20.20 -4.81 -39.63
C GLY A 169 20.26 -4.01 -38.35
N LEU A 170 19.89 -4.66 -37.25
CA LEU A 170 19.88 -4.09 -35.90
C LEU A 170 20.57 -5.05 -34.95
N ALA A 171 21.38 -4.54 -34.03
CA ALA A 171 22.00 -5.35 -32.99
C ALA A 171 22.00 -4.63 -31.64
N LEU A 172 21.64 -5.36 -30.58
CA LEU A 172 21.62 -4.87 -29.21
C LEU A 172 22.73 -5.54 -28.42
N LEU A 173 23.55 -4.73 -27.74
CA LEU A 173 24.64 -5.16 -26.87
C LEU A 173 24.28 -4.86 -25.41
N GLU A 174 24.19 -5.94 -24.64
CA GLU A 174 23.94 -5.96 -23.20
C GLU A 174 25.04 -6.78 -22.50
N ALA A 175 24.95 -6.94 -21.17
CA ALA A 175 25.79 -7.86 -20.41
C ALA A 175 24.94 -8.78 -19.54
N THR A 176 25.40 -10.02 -19.43
CA THR A 176 24.73 -11.10 -18.69
C THR A 176 25.74 -11.89 -17.86
N LEU A 177 25.24 -12.69 -16.93
CA LEU A 177 26.02 -13.70 -16.22
C LEU A 177 25.77 -15.05 -16.90
N TYR A 178 26.79 -15.59 -17.56
CA TYR A 178 26.77 -16.92 -18.17
C TYR A 178 27.33 -17.93 -17.18
N GLU A 179 26.54 -18.89 -16.70
CA GLU A 179 26.87 -19.76 -15.55
C GLU A 179 27.23 -18.90 -14.31
N PRO A 180 26.51 -19.02 -13.17
CA PRO A 180 26.11 -17.99 -12.19
C PRO A 180 27.09 -16.87 -11.75
N THR A 181 28.35 -16.90 -12.15
CA THR A 181 29.44 -16.01 -11.78
C THR A 181 30.22 -15.44 -12.97
N THR A 182 30.14 -15.94 -14.21
CA THR A 182 31.00 -15.42 -15.30
C THR A 182 30.31 -14.32 -16.12
N PRO A 183 30.80 -13.07 -16.09
CA PRO A 183 30.22 -11.99 -16.87
C PRO A 183 30.56 -12.16 -18.35
N ARG A 184 29.55 -11.99 -19.22
CA ARG A 184 29.71 -12.00 -20.68
C ARG A 184 28.89 -10.88 -21.30
N PHE A 185 29.35 -10.36 -22.42
CA PHE A 185 28.53 -9.51 -23.28
C PHE A 185 27.48 -10.38 -23.97
N LEU A 186 26.25 -9.89 -24.08
CA LEU A 186 25.18 -10.52 -24.83
C LEU A 186 24.91 -9.67 -26.07
N LEU A 187 25.19 -10.21 -27.24
CA LEU A 187 24.90 -9.58 -28.52
C LEU A 187 23.66 -10.25 -29.13
N SER A 188 22.59 -9.48 -29.30
CA SER A 188 21.34 -9.92 -29.94
C SER A 188 21.21 -9.25 -31.31
N THR A 189 21.14 -10.01 -32.40
CA THR A 189 21.13 -9.47 -33.76
C THR A 189 19.87 -9.80 -34.53
N PHE A 190 19.46 -8.83 -35.33
CA PHE A 190 18.25 -8.80 -36.15
C PHE A 190 18.66 -8.42 -37.56
N VAL A 191 18.16 -9.17 -38.53
CA VAL A 191 18.47 -8.98 -39.95
C VAL A 191 17.17 -9.06 -40.71
N ASP A 192 16.80 -7.99 -41.41
CA ASP A 192 15.53 -7.90 -42.13
C ASP A 192 15.42 -8.94 -43.27
N ALA A 193 16.56 -9.41 -43.79
CA ALA A 193 16.61 -10.45 -44.81
C ALA A 193 16.17 -11.84 -44.33
N ARG A 194 15.95 -12.04 -43.02
CA ARG A 194 15.46 -13.30 -42.45
C ARG A 194 14.01 -13.14 -42.02
N ASP A 195 13.16 -14.09 -42.42
CA ASP A 195 11.76 -14.12 -41.98
C ASP A 195 11.68 -14.04 -40.45
N VAL A 196 11.08 -12.95 -39.97
CA VAL A 196 10.92 -12.64 -38.55
C VAL A 196 9.79 -13.49 -38.00
N MET A 197 10.11 -14.62 -37.38
CA MET A 197 9.12 -15.40 -36.64
C MET A 197 8.72 -14.61 -35.38
N THR A 198 7.42 -14.41 -35.15
CA THR A 198 6.92 -13.79 -33.92
C THR A 198 6.28 -14.83 -33.02
N MET A 199 6.44 -14.66 -31.72
CA MET A 199 5.82 -15.46 -30.68
C MET A 199 5.06 -14.51 -29.75
N THR A 200 3.86 -14.89 -29.35
CA THR A 200 3.09 -14.12 -28.37
C THR A 200 3.42 -14.62 -26.96
N ARG A 201 3.82 -13.69 -26.08
CA ARG A 201 4.01 -13.90 -24.64
C ARG A 201 2.80 -13.32 -23.91
N THR A 202 2.11 -14.15 -23.16
CA THR A 202 1.04 -13.70 -22.26
C THR A 202 1.61 -13.50 -20.86
N ASP A 203 1.51 -12.26 -20.38
CA ASP A 203 1.84 -11.85 -19.02
C ASP A 203 0.83 -12.43 -18.03
N THR A 204 1.17 -12.44 -16.74
CA THR A 204 0.24 -12.89 -15.69
C THR A 204 -0.98 -11.97 -15.54
N SER A 205 -0.90 -10.73 -16.03
CA SER A 205 -2.03 -9.81 -16.13
C SER A 205 -3.00 -10.16 -17.27
N GLY A 206 -2.66 -11.14 -18.12
CA GLY A 206 -3.39 -11.46 -19.35
C GLY A 206 -3.00 -10.56 -20.54
N ALA A 207 -2.12 -9.58 -20.35
CA ALA A 207 -1.59 -8.77 -21.44
C ALA A 207 -0.73 -9.63 -22.38
N ALA A 208 -0.97 -9.51 -23.69
CA ALA A 208 -0.22 -10.23 -24.71
C ALA A 208 0.81 -9.30 -25.35
N THR A 209 2.07 -9.70 -25.34
CA THR A 209 3.17 -8.99 -26.02
C THR A 209 3.75 -9.87 -27.11
N THR A 210 3.98 -9.30 -28.29
CA THR A 210 4.63 -10.00 -29.39
C THR A 210 6.14 -9.84 -29.25
N VAL A 211 6.85 -10.96 -29.20
CA VAL A 211 8.30 -11.03 -29.15
C VAL A 211 8.81 -11.70 -30.42
N THR A 212 9.92 -11.22 -30.98
CA THR A 212 10.56 -11.91 -32.09
C THR A 212 11.24 -13.17 -31.57
N ALA A 213 10.95 -14.30 -32.21
CA ALA A 213 11.59 -15.58 -32.00
C ALA A 213 12.69 -15.79 -33.04
N ASN A 214 13.56 -16.77 -32.79
CA ASN A 214 14.70 -17.10 -33.65
C ASN A 214 15.69 -15.93 -33.86
N VAL A 215 15.84 -15.08 -32.84
CA VAL A 215 16.84 -14.02 -32.80
C VAL A 215 18.20 -14.65 -32.55
N THR A 216 19.21 -14.25 -33.33
CA THR A 216 20.58 -14.73 -33.13
C THR A 216 21.15 -14.04 -31.90
N LYS A 217 21.35 -14.80 -30.82
CA LYS A 217 21.96 -14.32 -29.57
C LYS A 217 23.26 -15.04 -29.30
N VAL A 218 24.33 -14.29 -29.07
CA VAL A 218 25.66 -14.84 -28.75
C VAL A 218 26.21 -14.17 -27.50
N CYS A 219 26.79 -15.00 -26.62
CA CYS A 219 27.52 -14.56 -25.45
C CYS A 219 29.01 -14.47 -25.79
N ILE A 220 29.65 -13.35 -25.45
CA ILE A 220 31.05 -13.04 -25.76
C ILE A 220 31.78 -12.77 -24.45
N THR A 221 32.92 -13.42 -24.24
CA THR A 221 33.75 -13.18 -23.06
C THR A 221 34.36 -11.77 -23.07
N PRO A 222 34.70 -11.18 -21.90
CA PRO A 222 35.26 -9.82 -21.83
C PRO A 222 36.57 -9.65 -22.63
N ASP A 223 37.36 -10.70 -22.78
CA ASP A 223 38.57 -10.73 -23.61
C ASP A 223 38.29 -10.84 -25.12
N GLY A 224 37.04 -11.07 -25.52
CA GLY A 224 36.62 -11.22 -26.92
C GLY A 224 37.06 -12.53 -27.59
N GLN A 225 37.60 -13.51 -26.84
CA GLN A 225 38.16 -14.73 -27.41
C GLN A 225 37.13 -15.85 -27.59
N HIS A 226 36.16 -15.95 -26.68
CA HIS A 226 35.17 -17.02 -26.71
C HIS A 226 33.79 -16.46 -27.06
N VAL A 227 33.19 -17.07 -28.08
CA VAL A 227 31.82 -16.79 -28.52
C VAL A 227 31.01 -18.07 -28.40
N THR A 228 29.94 -18.02 -27.63
CA THR A 228 29.03 -19.15 -27.42
C THR A 228 27.61 -18.73 -27.75
N PRO A 229 26.82 -19.53 -28.48
CA PRO A 229 25.40 -19.23 -28.69
C PRO A 229 24.68 -19.18 -27.33
N ALA A 230 23.76 -18.23 -27.18
CA ALA A 230 22.91 -18.16 -26.00
C ALA A 230 21.85 -19.27 -26.04
N SER A 231 21.46 -19.78 -24.87
CA SER A 231 20.44 -20.83 -24.74
C SER A 231 19.03 -20.34 -25.12
N HIS A 232 18.78 -19.03 -25.08
CA HIS A 232 17.51 -18.41 -25.42
C HIS A 232 17.63 -17.59 -26.70
N ASN A 233 16.69 -17.78 -27.63
CA ASN A 233 16.65 -17.17 -28.96
C ASN A 233 15.43 -16.25 -29.19
N VAL A 234 14.85 -15.71 -28.11
CA VAL A 234 13.72 -14.74 -28.17
C VAL A 234 14.20 -13.35 -27.77
N THR A 235 13.55 -12.28 -28.23
CA THR A 235 13.95 -10.88 -27.91
C THR A 235 13.96 -10.57 -26.43
N SER A 236 13.03 -11.15 -25.68
CA SER A 236 12.94 -10.95 -24.24
C SER A 236 14.05 -11.69 -23.49
N TRP A 237 14.39 -11.16 -22.32
CA TRP A 237 15.19 -11.87 -21.32
C TRP A 237 14.51 -11.74 -19.97
N ALA A 238 14.58 -12.81 -19.18
CA ALA A 238 13.91 -12.84 -17.87
C ALA A 238 14.83 -12.21 -16.82
N PHE A 239 14.34 -11.16 -16.16
CA PHE A 239 14.97 -10.65 -14.95
C PHE A 239 14.38 -11.35 -13.74
N ALA A 240 15.11 -12.30 -13.16
CA ALA A 240 14.70 -13.00 -11.95
C ALA A 240 15.20 -12.26 -10.70
N SER A 241 14.33 -11.48 -10.06
CA SER A 241 14.67 -10.83 -8.79
C SER A 241 14.63 -11.86 -7.64
N HIS A 242 15.80 -12.19 -7.09
CA HIS A 242 15.91 -12.97 -5.85
C HIS A 242 15.90 -12.00 -4.64
N PRO A 243 15.35 -12.36 -3.46
CA PRO A 243 14.99 -13.70 -2.99
C PRO A 243 13.47 -13.98 -2.86
N MET A 244 12.57 -13.12 -3.35
CA MET A 244 11.14 -13.27 -2.96
C MET A 244 10.41 -14.42 -3.65
N GLY A 245 10.85 -14.86 -4.84
CA GLY A 245 10.21 -15.98 -5.53
C GLY A 245 10.22 -17.30 -4.75
N THR A 246 11.21 -17.55 -3.88
CA THR A 246 11.27 -18.78 -3.08
C THR A 246 10.42 -18.73 -1.82
N ASN A 247 10.22 -17.54 -1.25
CA ASN A 247 9.51 -17.37 0.03
C ASN A 247 8.09 -16.80 -0.15
N ALA A 248 7.66 -16.54 -1.38
CA ALA A 248 6.32 -16.03 -1.70
C ALA A 248 5.23 -16.92 -1.09
N ASN A 249 5.36 -18.25 -1.22
CA ASN A 249 4.41 -19.21 -0.66
C ASN A 249 4.28 -19.10 0.86
N GLU A 250 5.38 -18.84 1.57
CA GLU A 250 5.36 -18.67 3.03
C GLU A 250 4.63 -17.38 3.43
N ILE A 251 4.86 -16.29 2.68
CA ILE A 251 4.21 -15.00 2.91
C ILE A 251 2.70 -15.10 2.63
N THR A 252 2.32 -15.70 1.49
CA THR A 252 0.90 -15.93 1.14
C THR A 252 0.22 -16.83 2.16
N LEU A 253 0.85 -17.92 2.61
CA LEU A 253 0.30 -18.79 3.66
C LEU A 253 0.10 -18.02 4.99
N PHE A 254 1.08 -17.20 5.37
CA PHE A 254 0.97 -16.36 6.56
C PHE A 254 -0.19 -15.36 6.45
N GLN A 255 -0.38 -14.73 5.29
CA GLN A 255 -1.50 -13.83 5.03
C GLN A 255 -2.85 -14.54 5.02
N ALA A 256 -2.93 -15.75 4.45
CA ALA A 256 -4.12 -16.58 4.43
C ALA A 256 -4.64 -16.92 5.84
N ILE A 257 -3.75 -16.94 6.85
CA ILE A 257 -4.12 -17.13 8.26
C ILE A 257 -4.41 -15.80 8.95
N LEU A 258 -3.56 -14.79 8.75
CA LEU A 258 -3.69 -13.49 9.43
C LEU A 258 -4.91 -12.70 9.00
N VAL A 259 -5.25 -12.68 7.70
CA VAL A 259 -6.37 -11.90 7.17
C VAL A 259 -7.72 -12.36 7.75
N PRO A 260 -8.08 -13.65 7.73
CA PRO A 260 -9.30 -14.12 8.40
C PRO A 260 -9.29 -13.85 9.91
N THR A 261 -8.12 -14.00 10.55
CA THR A 261 -7.97 -13.75 11.99
C THR A 261 -8.25 -12.29 12.34
N ILE A 262 -7.69 -11.35 11.58
CA ILE A 262 -7.95 -9.93 11.83
C ILE A 262 -9.39 -9.58 11.49
N LEU A 263 -9.95 -10.07 10.37
CA LEU A 263 -11.36 -9.86 10.01
C LEU A 263 -12.30 -10.36 11.10
N HIS A 264 -11.99 -11.47 11.76
CA HIS A 264 -12.74 -11.95 12.91
C HIS A 264 -12.62 -11.01 14.12
N LEU A 265 -11.42 -10.49 14.41
CA LEU A 265 -11.18 -9.59 15.54
C LEU A 265 -11.79 -8.20 15.36
N VAL A 266 -11.90 -7.70 14.12
CA VAL A 266 -12.46 -6.36 13.84
C VAL A 266 -13.89 -6.41 13.26
N ASN A 267 -14.53 -7.57 13.28
CA ASN A 267 -15.87 -7.78 12.70
C ASN A 267 -16.93 -6.84 13.29
N GLY A 268 -16.93 -6.64 14.60
CA GLY A 268 -17.83 -5.76 15.31
C GLY A 268 -17.56 -4.31 14.94
N ASP A 269 -16.29 -3.89 14.92
CA ASP A 269 -15.87 -2.55 14.53
C ASP A 269 -16.30 -2.21 13.10
N PHE A 270 -16.18 -3.18 12.19
CA PHE A 270 -16.65 -3.05 10.80
C PHE A 270 -18.15 -2.80 10.75
N LEU A 271 -18.94 -3.61 11.46
CA LEU A 271 -20.40 -3.45 11.51
C LEU A 271 -20.80 -2.09 12.10
N THR A 272 -20.17 -1.66 13.19
CA THR A 272 -20.47 -0.35 13.80
C THR A 272 -20.03 0.82 12.92
N THR A 273 -18.95 0.67 12.15
CA THR A 273 -18.52 1.66 11.17
C THR A 273 -19.55 1.78 10.03
N LEU A 274 -20.11 0.66 9.56
CA LEU A 274 -21.18 0.65 8.55
C LEU A 274 -22.47 1.29 9.07
N LEU A 275 -22.86 0.99 10.31
CA LEU A 275 -23.99 1.65 10.98
C LEU A 275 -23.73 3.16 11.13
N GLY A 276 -22.48 3.56 11.37
CA GLY A 276 -22.06 4.94 11.40
C GLY A 276 -22.20 5.67 10.08
N TRP A 277 -21.74 5.08 8.98
CA TRP A 277 -21.96 5.61 7.63
C TRP A 277 -23.45 5.74 7.32
N ARG A 278 -24.26 4.73 7.64
CA ARG A 278 -25.72 4.76 7.44
C ARG A 278 -26.38 5.92 8.18
N GLY A 279 -25.95 6.20 9.41
CA GLY A 279 -26.52 7.29 10.17
C GLY A 279 -26.03 8.67 9.71
N VAL A 280 -24.76 8.83 9.31
CA VAL A 280 -24.26 10.07 8.67
C VAL A 280 -25.03 10.37 7.38
N LEU A 281 -25.20 9.37 6.51
CA LEU A 281 -25.94 9.52 5.25
C LEU A 281 -27.43 9.85 5.47
N ARG A 282 -28.01 9.40 6.59
CA ARG A 282 -29.40 9.69 6.97
C ARG A 282 -29.54 10.93 7.86
N GLN A 283 -28.45 11.66 8.11
CA GLN A 283 -28.41 12.81 9.02
C GLN A 283 -28.96 12.51 10.43
N GLN A 284 -28.78 11.27 10.89
CA GLN A 284 -29.19 10.84 12.23
C GLN A 284 -28.00 10.94 13.19
N PRO A 285 -28.24 11.25 14.47
CA PRO A 285 -27.18 11.20 15.47
C PRO A 285 -26.62 9.78 15.53
N VAL A 286 -25.30 9.66 15.35
CA VAL A 286 -24.60 8.38 15.45
C VAL A 286 -23.52 8.49 16.50
N PRO A 287 -23.50 7.59 17.49
CA PRO A 287 -22.27 7.36 18.23
C PRO A 287 -21.29 6.65 17.30
N THR A 288 -20.31 7.40 16.81
CA THR A 288 -19.13 6.82 16.18
C THR A 288 -17.98 6.96 17.16
N TYR A 289 -17.05 6.02 17.08
CA TYR A 289 -15.81 6.02 17.83
C TYR A 289 -14.66 5.72 16.89
N ASP A 290 -13.50 6.24 17.25
CA ASP A 290 -12.24 5.92 16.62
C ASP A 290 -11.79 4.55 17.15
N PHE A 291 -11.81 3.50 16.32
CA PHE A 291 -11.46 2.17 16.81
C PHE A 291 -9.98 2.07 17.16
N VAL A 292 -9.11 2.86 16.52
CA VAL A 292 -7.66 2.90 16.78
C VAL A 292 -7.43 3.35 18.21
N SER A 293 -8.18 4.34 18.69
CA SER A 293 -8.15 4.75 20.09
C SER A 293 -8.63 3.66 21.06
N GLY A 294 -9.48 2.73 20.60
CA GLY A 294 -9.91 1.55 21.35
C GLY A 294 -8.96 0.34 21.26
N LEU A 295 -7.86 0.42 20.49
CA LEU A 295 -6.88 -0.68 20.36
C LEU A 295 -6.01 -0.85 21.62
N GLU A 296 -5.86 0.18 22.46
CA GLU A 296 -5.10 0.09 23.71
C GLU A 296 -5.62 -1.03 24.64
N ARG A 297 -6.94 -1.18 24.70
CA ARG A 297 -7.58 -2.26 25.48
C ARG A 297 -7.63 -3.58 24.72
N ARG A 298 -7.48 -3.54 23.40
CA ARG A 298 -7.58 -4.67 22.47
C ARG A 298 -6.22 -5.05 21.92
N ARG A 299 -5.32 -5.39 22.85
CA ARG A 299 -3.88 -5.68 22.59
C ARG A 299 -3.66 -6.71 21.49
N LEU A 300 -4.51 -7.74 21.44
CA LEU A 300 -4.43 -8.79 20.43
C LEU A 300 -4.79 -8.23 19.04
N ALA A 301 -5.85 -7.44 18.91
CA ALA A 301 -6.19 -6.80 17.64
C ALA A 301 -5.07 -5.87 17.15
N LEU A 302 -4.44 -5.09 18.04
CA LEU A 302 -3.31 -4.24 17.69
C LEU A 302 -2.11 -5.05 17.17
N LEU A 303 -1.76 -6.15 17.86
CA LEU A 303 -0.67 -7.03 17.45
C LEU A 303 -0.94 -7.63 16.05
N PHE A 304 -2.15 -8.14 15.81
CA PHE A 304 -2.50 -8.73 14.51
C PHE A 304 -2.58 -7.67 13.39
N LEU A 305 -2.99 -6.43 13.69
CA LEU A 305 -2.92 -5.31 12.74
C LEU A 305 -1.49 -4.93 12.37
N LEU A 306 -0.55 -5.03 13.32
CA LEU A 306 0.87 -4.85 13.03
C LEU A 306 1.40 -6.00 12.14
N LEU A 307 1.09 -7.25 12.50
CA LEU A 307 1.58 -8.43 11.79
C LEU A 307 1.04 -8.51 10.35
N VAL A 308 -0.24 -8.18 10.13
CA VAL A 308 -0.86 -8.23 8.78
C VAL A 308 -0.27 -7.19 7.83
N ARG A 309 0.39 -6.14 8.36
CA ARG A 309 1.07 -5.11 7.55
C ARG A 309 2.52 -5.45 7.20
N LEU A 310 3.17 -6.40 7.87
CA LEU A 310 4.56 -6.76 7.58
C LEU A 310 4.77 -7.20 6.10
N PRO A 311 3.87 -7.98 5.48
CA PRO A 311 3.98 -8.34 4.07
C PRO A 311 3.98 -7.14 3.10
N ALA A 312 3.46 -5.98 3.51
CA ALA A 312 3.47 -4.77 2.68
C ALA A 312 4.90 -4.31 2.32
N LEU A 313 5.90 -4.62 3.16
CA LEU A 313 7.32 -4.40 2.85
C LEU A 313 7.80 -5.26 1.67
N GLY A 314 7.16 -6.39 1.41
CA GLY A 314 7.41 -7.19 0.21
C GLY A 314 6.66 -6.64 -1.00
N TYR A 315 5.39 -6.24 -0.83
CA TYR A 315 4.61 -5.64 -1.92
C TYR A 315 5.32 -4.45 -2.54
N ILE A 316 5.81 -3.52 -1.72
CA ILE A 316 6.55 -2.34 -2.22
C ILE A 316 7.84 -2.71 -2.98
N LYS A 317 8.48 -3.82 -2.61
CA LYS A 317 9.69 -4.33 -3.29
C LYS A 317 9.36 -4.91 -4.67
N VAL A 318 8.19 -5.52 -4.82
CA VAL A 318 7.68 -6.05 -6.09
C VAL A 318 7.15 -4.93 -6.96
N THR A 319 6.28 -4.07 -6.44
CA THR A 319 5.60 -3.02 -7.22
C THR A 319 6.57 -1.98 -7.79
N ARG A 320 7.72 -1.74 -7.15
CA ARG A 320 8.76 -0.85 -7.72
C ARG A 320 9.36 -1.34 -9.04
N LEU A 321 9.22 -2.62 -9.39
CA LEU A 321 9.71 -3.16 -10.66
C LEU A 321 8.81 -2.75 -11.83
N TYR A 322 7.53 -2.47 -11.57
CA TYR A 322 6.50 -2.30 -12.59
C TYR A 322 6.00 -0.85 -12.72
N MET A 323 6.72 0.17 -12.23
CA MET A 323 6.29 1.57 -12.21
C MET A 323 6.14 2.25 -13.60
N VAL A 324 6.01 1.49 -14.68
CA VAL A 324 6.00 2.00 -16.07
C VAL A 324 4.62 2.56 -16.43
N THR A 325 3.54 1.89 -16.03
CA THR A 325 2.17 2.29 -16.36
C THR A 325 1.54 3.11 -15.22
N THR A 326 0.50 3.89 -15.55
CA THR A 326 -0.28 4.64 -14.55
C THR A 326 -1.01 3.72 -13.57
N GLU A 327 -1.47 2.56 -14.04
CA GLU A 327 -2.15 1.56 -13.21
C GLU A 327 -1.18 0.93 -12.20
N ASP A 328 -0.01 0.51 -12.68
CA ASP A 328 1.02 -0.07 -11.81
C ASP A 328 1.59 0.93 -10.81
N PHE A 329 1.69 2.20 -11.21
CA PHE A 329 2.03 3.28 -10.29
C PHE A 329 0.95 3.47 -9.20
N GLY A 330 -0.32 3.30 -9.54
CA GLY A 330 -1.42 3.25 -8.57
C GLY A 330 -1.25 2.12 -7.56
N ILE A 331 -0.90 0.92 -8.02
CA ILE A 331 -0.63 -0.24 -7.14
C ILE A 331 0.56 0.05 -6.22
N TYR A 332 1.62 0.68 -6.73
CA TYR A 332 2.75 1.14 -5.91
C TYR A 332 2.30 2.12 -4.81
N CYS A 333 1.44 3.09 -5.14
CA CYS A 333 0.90 4.04 -4.16
C CYS A 333 0.05 3.38 -3.08
N ILE A 334 -0.73 2.34 -3.42
CA ILE A 334 -1.49 1.55 -2.45
C ILE A 334 -0.54 0.80 -1.50
N ALA A 335 0.50 0.15 -2.04
CA ALA A 335 1.52 -0.53 -1.24
C ALA A 335 2.25 0.45 -0.30
N MET A 336 2.55 1.66 -0.77
CA MET A 336 3.12 2.75 0.05
C MET A 336 2.22 3.12 1.24
N LEU A 337 0.93 3.31 1.01
CA LEU A 337 -0.04 3.61 2.07
C LEU A 337 -0.07 2.50 3.13
N MET A 338 -0.03 1.23 2.72
CA MET A 338 0.02 0.11 3.67
C MET A 338 1.30 0.13 4.52
N VAL A 339 2.47 0.32 3.89
CA VAL A 339 3.77 0.36 4.58
C VAL A 339 3.85 1.54 5.55
N SER A 340 3.35 2.71 5.15
CA SER A 340 3.41 3.93 5.95
C SER A 340 2.70 3.82 7.31
N GLY A 341 1.71 2.94 7.43
CA GLY A 341 0.99 2.70 8.67
C GLY A 341 1.66 1.68 9.61
N LEU A 342 2.66 0.93 9.15
CA LEU A 342 3.46 0.01 9.97
C LEU A 342 4.18 0.71 11.15
N PRO A 343 4.93 1.82 10.95
CA PRO A 343 5.61 2.51 12.04
C PRO A 343 4.64 3.09 13.07
N VAL A 344 3.42 3.46 12.67
CA VAL A 344 2.43 3.98 13.62
C VAL A 344 1.94 2.89 14.56
N PHE A 345 1.59 1.70 14.03
CA PHE A 345 1.23 0.59 14.90
C PHE A 345 2.41 0.08 15.73
N ALA A 346 3.63 0.11 15.18
CA ALA A 346 4.82 -0.19 15.97
C ALA A 346 4.98 0.80 17.14
N PHE A 347 4.78 2.11 16.90
CA PHE A 347 4.78 3.12 17.94
C PHE A 347 3.69 2.85 18.99
N CYS A 348 2.46 2.54 18.58
CA CYS A 348 1.38 2.18 19.50
C CYS A 348 1.73 0.95 20.34
N CYS A 349 2.28 -0.11 19.75
CA CYS A 349 2.75 -1.30 20.46
C CYS A 349 3.86 -0.95 21.47
N CYS A 350 4.83 -0.12 21.07
CA CYS A 350 5.88 0.36 21.97
C CYS A 350 5.30 1.14 23.15
N CYS A 351 4.34 2.04 22.91
CA CYS A 351 3.65 2.76 23.98
C CYS A 351 2.92 1.81 24.94
N LEU A 352 2.28 0.75 24.45
CA LEU A 352 1.68 -0.26 25.32
C LEU A 352 2.71 -1.00 26.16
N LEU A 353 3.85 -1.39 25.58
CA LEU A 353 4.93 -2.02 26.33
C LEU A 353 5.50 -1.08 27.39
N LEU A 354 5.65 0.20 27.07
CA LEU A 354 6.07 1.24 28.01
C LEU A 354 5.04 1.45 29.13
N HIS A 355 3.73 1.37 28.84
CA HIS A 355 2.68 1.44 29.86
C HIS A 355 2.70 0.28 30.85
N MET A 356 3.33 -0.85 30.51
CA MET A 356 3.50 -1.98 31.42
C MET A 356 4.65 -1.75 32.42
N LEU A 357 5.50 -0.74 32.20
CA LEU A 357 6.58 -0.38 33.12
C LEU A 357 6.05 0.55 34.24
N PRO A 358 6.59 0.45 35.47
CA PRO A 358 6.21 1.34 36.56
C PRO A 358 6.52 2.80 36.21
N THR A 359 5.52 3.66 36.29
CA THR A 359 5.67 5.08 35.95
C THR A 359 6.61 5.79 36.95
N PRO A 360 7.61 6.55 36.47
CA PRO A 360 8.50 7.30 37.36
C PRO A 360 7.71 8.36 38.13
N ARG A 361 8.13 8.64 39.37
CA ARG A 361 7.39 9.51 40.31
C ARG A 361 7.06 10.90 39.73
N ALA A 362 7.93 11.46 38.89
CA ALA A 362 7.76 12.77 38.27
C ALA A 362 6.65 12.84 37.19
N LEU A 363 6.32 11.71 36.56
CA LEU A 363 5.29 11.61 35.51
C LEU A 363 3.97 11.00 36.03
N ARG A 364 3.91 10.67 37.32
CA ARG A 364 2.74 10.05 37.93
C ARG A 364 1.54 10.99 37.84
N GLY A 365 0.46 10.52 37.22
CA GLY A 365 -0.76 11.31 37.05
C GLY A 365 -0.69 12.35 35.94
N ARG A 366 0.31 12.32 35.04
CA ARG A 366 0.38 13.20 33.87
C ARG A 366 0.32 12.37 32.59
N ALA A 367 -0.59 12.71 31.68
CA ALA A 367 -0.74 12.05 30.39
C ALA A 367 -0.57 13.05 29.24
N ILE A 368 0.05 12.61 28.14
CA ILE A 368 0.15 13.38 26.90
C ILE A 368 -1.04 12.98 26.01
N ARG A 369 -1.75 13.97 25.47
CA ARG A 369 -2.86 13.72 24.54
C ARG A 369 -2.31 13.64 23.12
N VAL A 370 -2.46 12.49 22.48
CA VAL A 370 -2.11 12.25 21.08
C VAL A 370 -3.40 12.13 20.27
N LEU A 371 -3.54 12.91 19.20
CA LEU A 371 -4.67 12.79 18.28
C LEU A 371 -4.42 11.64 17.28
N ALA A 372 -4.85 10.43 17.63
CA ALA A 372 -4.61 9.21 16.86
C ALA A 372 -5.03 9.27 15.37
N PRO A 373 -6.20 9.83 14.99
CA PRO A 373 -6.57 9.93 13.58
C PRO A 373 -5.63 10.82 12.76
N LEU A 374 -5.17 11.91 13.36
CA LEU A 374 -4.23 12.81 12.68
C LEU A 374 -2.84 12.17 12.58
N PHE A 375 -2.44 11.38 13.57
CA PHE A 375 -1.20 10.64 13.50
C PHE A 375 -1.27 9.56 12.41
N MET A 376 -2.28 8.68 12.44
CA MET A 376 -2.45 7.62 11.44
C MET A 376 -2.65 8.16 10.02
N LEU A 377 -3.73 8.91 9.76
CA LEU A 377 -4.02 9.41 8.41
C LEU A 377 -2.96 10.43 7.96
N GLY A 378 -2.46 11.26 8.88
CA GLY A 378 -1.39 12.20 8.60
C GLY A 378 -0.13 11.48 8.11
N THR A 379 0.33 10.43 8.80
CA THR A 379 1.50 9.65 8.31
C THR A 379 1.26 9.07 6.93
N MET A 380 0.11 8.43 6.72
CA MET A 380 -0.22 7.80 5.45
C MET A 380 -0.18 8.77 4.29
N PHE A 381 -0.88 9.90 4.41
CA PHE A 381 -0.91 10.90 3.35
C PHE A 381 0.42 11.65 3.23
N SER A 382 1.09 11.98 4.32
CA SER A 382 2.39 12.67 4.27
C SER A 382 3.47 11.81 3.60
N VAL A 383 3.53 10.51 3.90
CA VAL A 383 4.46 9.58 3.23
C VAL A 383 4.10 9.46 1.75
N LEU A 384 2.81 9.23 1.43
CA LEU A 384 2.38 9.15 0.03
C LEU A 384 2.74 10.41 -0.76
N ILE A 385 2.49 11.60 -0.21
CA ILE A 385 2.81 12.87 -0.86
C ILE A 385 4.33 13.01 -1.03
N ALA A 386 5.11 12.75 0.03
CA ALA A 386 6.56 12.86 -0.02
C ALA A 386 7.17 11.95 -1.09
N THR A 387 6.79 10.67 -1.12
CA THR A 387 7.46 9.67 -1.96
C THR A 387 6.89 9.55 -3.37
N CYS A 388 5.58 9.75 -3.54
CA CYS A 388 4.91 9.55 -4.83
C CYS A 388 4.66 10.85 -5.60
N ILE A 389 4.59 12.00 -4.91
CA ILE A 389 4.27 13.30 -5.54
C ILE A 389 5.48 14.23 -5.54
N CYS A 390 6.18 14.38 -4.40
CA CYS A 390 7.29 15.31 -4.29
C CYS A 390 8.59 14.77 -4.90
N THR A 391 8.77 13.46 -4.91
CA THR A 391 9.94 12.78 -5.52
C THR A 391 9.53 11.98 -6.74
N ASN A 392 10.45 11.80 -7.69
CA ASN A 392 10.24 10.86 -8.79
C ASN A 392 10.52 9.42 -8.30
N PRO A 393 9.49 8.57 -8.14
CA PRO A 393 9.61 7.25 -7.51
C PRO A 393 10.44 6.29 -8.36
N GLN A 394 10.42 6.43 -9.68
CA GLN A 394 11.26 5.63 -10.58
C GLN A 394 12.74 5.93 -10.30
N SER A 395 13.12 7.21 -10.25
CA SER A 395 14.51 7.59 -10.02
C SER A 395 15.04 7.25 -8.61
N THR A 396 14.14 7.26 -7.61
CA THR A 396 14.52 7.10 -6.21
C THR A 396 14.46 5.63 -5.76
N HIS A 397 13.55 4.84 -6.31
CA HIS A 397 13.29 3.48 -5.82
C HIS A 397 13.55 2.38 -6.87
N GLN A 398 13.37 2.67 -8.16
CA GLN A 398 13.58 1.71 -9.25
C GLN A 398 15.01 1.78 -9.80
N ASP A 399 15.53 2.97 -10.12
CA ASP A 399 16.89 3.14 -10.67
C ASP A 399 18.02 2.57 -9.78
N PRO A 400 17.95 2.62 -8.43
CA PRO A 400 18.96 1.98 -7.57
C PRO A 400 19.08 0.46 -7.74
N ILE A 401 18.09 -0.21 -8.35
CA ILE A 401 18.18 -1.63 -8.73
C ILE A 401 19.27 -1.82 -9.79
N TRP A 402 19.45 -0.82 -10.64
CA TRP A 402 20.29 -0.91 -11.84
C TRP A 402 21.60 -0.12 -11.71
N ARG A 403 21.69 0.85 -10.80
CA ARG A 403 22.94 1.58 -10.48
C ARG A 403 23.92 0.80 -9.59
N ARG A 404 23.79 -0.52 -9.52
CA ARG A 404 24.68 -1.36 -8.70
C ARG A 404 26.03 -1.54 -9.37
N PRO A 405 27.10 -1.85 -8.61
CA PRO A 405 28.41 -2.15 -9.18
C PRO A 405 28.29 -3.26 -10.24
N SER A 406 28.72 -2.95 -11.46
CA SER A 406 28.71 -3.87 -12.58
C SER A 406 30.04 -4.64 -12.65
N SER A 407 29.95 -5.94 -12.90
CA SER A 407 31.13 -6.79 -13.16
C SER A 407 31.65 -6.58 -14.57
N LEU A 408 30.79 -6.11 -15.48
CA LEU A 408 31.12 -5.73 -16.84
C LEU A 408 30.48 -4.40 -17.18
N SER A 409 31.30 -3.43 -17.55
CA SER A 409 30.87 -2.08 -17.92
C SER A 409 31.56 -1.61 -19.19
N LEU A 410 30.95 -0.63 -19.86
CA LEU A 410 31.57 0.06 -20.99
C LEU A 410 32.09 1.43 -20.58
N HIS A 411 33.21 1.82 -21.15
CA HIS A 411 33.71 3.17 -21.01
C HIS A 411 33.14 4.04 -22.14
N LEU A 412 32.30 5.00 -21.78
CA LEU A 412 31.71 5.94 -22.72
C LEU A 412 32.67 7.15 -22.86
N PRO A 413 33.18 7.48 -24.05
CA PRO A 413 34.21 8.53 -24.20
C PRO A 413 33.73 9.93 -23.77
N ARG A 414 32.42 10.18 -23.75
CA ARG A 414 31.83 11.47 -23.34
C ARG A 414 31.48 11.56 -21.85
N THR A 415 31.44 10.43 -21.12
CA THR A 415 31.07 10.41 -19.71
C THR A 415 32.13 9.68 -18.89
N LYS A 416 32.66 10.33 -17.86
CA LYS A 416 33.68 9.73 -16.97
C LYS A 416 33.17 8.52 -16.16
N THR A 417 31.87 8.27 -16.17
CA THR A 417 31.22 7.16 -15.46
C THR A 417 31.10 5.93 -16.36
N PRO A 418 31.48 4.74 -15.87
CA PRO A 418 31.25 3.49 -16.60
C PRO A 418 29.75 3.21 -16.74
N LEU A 419 29.34 2.72 -17.91
CA LEU A 419 27.96 2.32 -18.18
C LEU A 419 27.76 0.86 -17.77
N ALA A 420 26.86 0.59 -16.83
CA ALA A 420 26.47 -0.78 -16.48
C ALA A 420 25.56 -1.39 -17.56
N LEU A 421 25.90 -2.59 -18.06
CA LEU A 421 25.14 -3.26 -19.11
C LEU A 421 24.23 -4.42 -18.62
N GLY A 422 24.16 -4.66 -17.30
CA GLY A 422 23.28 -5.69 -16.72
C GLY A 422 23.99 -6.84 -15.99
N ALA A 423 25.30 -7.01 -16.16
CA ALA A 423 26.09 -7.94 -15.35
C ALA A 423 26.57 -7.25 -14.07
N TYR A 424 25.97 -7.64 -12.92
CA TYR A 424 26.25 -7.04 -11.61
C TYR A 424 27.17 -7.92 -10.76
N VAL A 425 28.04 -7.29 -9.96
CA VAL A 425 28.99 -7.98 -9.07
C VAL A 425 28.24 -8.70 -7.93
N SER A 426 27.22 -8.04 -7.37
CA SER A 426 26.40 -8.61 -6.30
C SER A 426 24.96 -8.82 -6.77
N LYS A 427 24.35 -9.91 -6.29
CA LYS A 427 22.92 -10.18 -6.43
C LYS A 427 22.09 -9.31 -5.47
N ASP A 428 22.70 -8.76 -4.43
CA ASP A 428 22.01 -7.92 -3.46
C ASP A 428 21.50 -6.65 -4.11
N VAL A 429 20.21 -6.37 -3.88
CA VAL A 429 19.56 -5.15 -4.33
C VAL A 429 19.27 -4.31 -3.09
N PRO A 430 19.54 -2.99 -3.11
CA PRO A 430 19.16 -2.10 -2.03
C PRO A 430 17.70 -2.33 -1.63
N SER A 431 17.48 -2.57 -0.34
CA SER A 431 16.14 -2.78 0.19
C SER A 431 15.35 -1.50 0.07
N VAL A 432 14.10 -1.60 -0.38
CA VAL A 432 13.19 -0.46 -0.42
C VAL A 432 13.00 0.09 1.00
N ALA A 433 12.92 -0.78 2.00
CA ALA A 433 12.79 -0.37 3.39
C ALA A 433 13.94 0.54 3.85
N THR A 434 15.18 0.29 3.42
CA THR A 434 16.32 1.15 3.79
C THR A 434 16.31 2.48 3.05
N LEU A 435 15.84 2.50 1.80
CA LEU A 435 15.71 3.73 1.01
C LEU A 435 14.60 4.64 1.57
N LEU A 436 13.48 4.05 2.01
CA LEU A 436 12.34 4.79 2.54
C LEU A 436 12.42 5.10 4.03
N ALA A 437 13.31 4.44 4.79
CA ALA A 437 13.35 4.58 6.24
C ALA A 437 13.47 6.03 6.70
N GLY A 438 14.32 6.82 6.04
CA GLY A 438 14.52 8.24 6.37
C GLY A 438 13.27 9.09 6.12
N GLU A 439 12.65 8.93 4.96
CA GLU A 439 11.44 9.67 4.58
C GLU A 439 10.24 9.29 5.46
N ILE A 440 10.03 8.00 5.69
CA ILE A 440 8.99 7.50 6.59
C ILE A 440 9.22 8.03 8.00
N ALA A 441 10.44 7.95 8.54
CA ALA A 441 10.75 8.44 9.87
C ALA A 441 10.51 9.95 10.00
N ALA A 442 10.87 10.73 8.98
CA ALA A 442 10.61 12.18 8.96
C ALA A 442 9.11 12.50 8.96
N CYS A 443 8.31 11.83 8.12
CA CYS A 443 6.86 12.00 8.08
C CYS A 443 6.18 11.54 9.38
N VAL A 444 6.60 10.41 9.93
CA VAL A 444 6.12 9.91 11.24
C VAL A 444 6.46 10.90 12.36
N GLY A 445 7.69 11.39 12.43
CA GLY A 445 8.09 12.38 13.42
C GLY A 445 7.29 13.69 13.30
N LEU A 446 7.14 14.23 12.08
CA LEU A 446 6.38 15.46 11.85
C LEU A 446 4.92 15.32 12.28
N THR A 447 4.25 14.27 11.81
CA THR A 447 2.83 14.03 12.11
C THR A 447 2.61 13.69 13.57
N LEU A 448 3.55 13.00 14.25
CA LEU A 448 3.52 12.79 15.70
C LEU A 448 3.56 14.12 16.44
N VAL A 449 4.52 15.00 16.11
CA VAL A 449 4.63 16.34 16.71
C VAL A 449 3.35 17.14 16.50
N VAL A 450 2.80 17.15 15.28
CA VAL A 450 1.54 17.85 14.98
C VAL A 450 0.36 17.24 15.76
N SER A 451 0.30 15.91 15.87
CA SER A 451 -0.76 15.20 16.61
C SER A 451 -0.77 15.47 18.11
N ILE A 452 0.38 15.86 18.67
CA ILE A 452 0.54 16.29 20.07
C ILE A 452 0.30 17.80 20.19
N ALA A 453 0.84 18.60 19.28
CA ALA A 453 0.78 20.06 19.31
C ALA A 453 -0.65 20.61 19.11
N VAL A 454 -1.46 19.97 18.26
CA VAL A 454 -2.83 20.43 17.98
C VAL A 454 -3.71 20.40 19.26
N PRO A 455 -3.80 19.29 20.01
CA PRO A 455 -4.47 19.27 21.31
C PRO A 455 -3.86 20.25 22.32
N MET A 456 -2.53 20.38 22.36
CA MET A 456 -1.84 21.30 23.27
C MET A 456 -2.24 22.75 23.02
N TRP A 457 -2.32 23.16 21.75
CA TRP A 457 -2.78 24.51 21.37
C TRP A 457 -4.24 24.69 21.78
N GLN A 458 -5.12 23.76 21.39
CA GLN A 458 -6.56 23.88 21.64
C GLN A 458 -6.90 23.99 23.13
N HIS A 459 -6.19 23.25 24.00
CA HIS A 459 -6.46 23.24 25.45
C HIS A 459 -5.50 24.11 26.28
N ARG A 460 -4.48 24.73 25.67
CA ARG A 460 -3.42 25.53 26.33
C ARG A 460 -2.75 24.81 27.51
N ARG A 461 -2.69 23.48 27.50
CA ARG A 461 -2.09 22.64 28.54
C ARG A 461 -1.23 21.56 27.88
N TRP A 462 -0.05 21.33 28.44
CA TRP A 462 0.94 20.36 27.93
C TRP A 462 0.59 18.92 28.31
N THR A 463 0.08 18.72 29.52
CA THR A 463 -0.29 17.42 30.05
C THR A 463 -1.70 17.45 30.61
N LEU A 464 -2.43 16.37 30.40
CA LEU A 464 -3.67 16.10 31.12
C LEU A 464 -3.30 15.53 32.49
N ASP A 465 -3.74 16.19 33.55
CA ASP A 465 -3.66 15.62 34.89
C ASP A 465 -4.70 14.50 34.97
N THR A 466 -4.28 13.27 35.30
CA THR A 466 -5.15 12.10 35.45
C THR A 466 -5.39 11.76 36.92
N THR A 467 -4.84 12.53 37.87
CA THR A 467 -5.10 12.33 39.31
C THR A 467 -6.57 12.54 39.67
N PHE A 468 -7.31 13.28 38.86
CA PHE A 468 -8.76 13.43 39.02
C PHE A 468 -9.51 12.10 38.93
N PHE A 469 -9.01 11.12 38.14
CA PHE A 469 -9.64 9.81 38.01
C PHE A 469 -9.52 9.01 39.32
N ALA A 470 -8.40 9.16 40.03
CA ALA A 470 -8.15 8.46 41.29
C ALA A 470 -9.06 8.96 42.43
N ARG A 471 -9.48 10.23 42.38
CA ARG A 471 -10.29 10.85 43.44
C ARG A 471 -11.78 10.90 43.13
N ASN A 472 -12.21 10.37 41.98
CA ASN A 472 -13.56 10.54 41.43
C ASN A 472 -14.01 12.01 41.35
N GLU A 473 -13.08 12.97 41.42
CA GLU A 473 -13.39 14.41 41.44
C GLU A 473 -14.03 14.86 40.13
N PHE A 474 -13.86 14.10 39.03
CA PHE A 474 -14.58 14.33 37.77
C PHE A 474 -16.10 14.16 37.88
N LEU A 475 -16.62 13.39 38.84
CA LEU A 475 -18.06 13.32 39.06
C LEU A 475 -18.60 14.64 39.66
N ALA A 476 -17.74 15.44 40.29
CA ALA A 476 -18.09 16.63 41.06
C ALA A 476 -17.74 17.96 40.36
N ARG A 477 -16.60 18.05 39.64
CA ARG A 477 -16.03 19.34 39.21
C ARG A 477 -16.04 19.63 37.70
N GLU A 478 -15.87 18.61 36.87
CA GLU A 478 -15.82 18.75 35.40
C GLU A 478 -16.75 17.71 34.80
N ARG A 479 -17.71 18.14 33.96
CA ARG A 479 -18.51 17.20 33.17
C ARG A 479 -17.54 16.35 32.35
N PRO A 480 -17.44 15.02 32.56
CA PRO A 480 -16.65 14.19 31.66
C PRO A 480 -17.25 14.35 30.26
N HIS A 481 -16.43 14.76 29.30
CA HIS A 481 -16.87 15.10 27.93
C HIS A 481 -17.64 13.96 27.25
N ASP A 482 -17.45 12.71 27.71
CA ASP A 482 -18.02 11.49 27.15
C ASP A 482 -19.07 10.81 28.06
N CYS A 483 -19.66 11.55 29.01
CA CYS A 483 -20.80 11.06 29.79
C CYS A 483 -21.99 12.04 29.77
N ILE A 484 -23.18 11.46 29.75
CA ILE A 484 -24.45 12.20 29.73
C ILE A 484 -25.03 12.19 31.15
N LYS A 485 -25.09 13.37 31.79
CA LYS A 485 -25.78 13.52 33.07
C LYS A 485 -27.28 13.67 32.85
N TYR A 486 -28.07 12.85 33.53
CA TYR A 486 -29.52 12.86 33.49
C TYR A 486 -30.07 12.76 34.91
N GLY A 487 -30.63 13.87 35.41
CA GLY A 487 -30.99 13.99 36.82
C GLY A 487 -29.79 13.79 37.74
N THR A 488 -29.91 12.83 38.66
CA THR A 488 -28.84 12.39 39.58
C THR A 488 -27.96 11.27 39.01
N LYS A 489 -28.29 10.74 37.83
CA LYS A 489 -27.57 9.62 37.21
C LYS A 489 -26.64 10.11 36.10
N ILE A 490 -25.57 9.36 35.85
CA ILE A 490 -24.58 9.63 34.82
C ILE A 490 -24.50 8.38 33.93
N PHE A 491 -24.65 8.58 32.62
CA PHE A 491 -24.58 7.53 31.62
C PHE A 491 -23.29 7.67 30.81
N ALA A 492 -22.61 6.56 30.54
CA ALA A 492 -21.51 6.56 29.58
C ALA A 492 -22.07 6.79 28.18
N GLN A 493 -21.42 7.67 27.40
CA GLN A 493 -21.78 7.85 26.01
C GLN A 493 -21.50 6.55 25.23
N PRO A 494 -22.27 6.23 24.18
CA PRO A 494 -22.10 4.94 23.53
C PRO A 494 -20.77 4.82 22.77
N SER A 495 -20.20 5.95 22.33
CA SER A 495 -18.84 6.03 21.80
C SER A 495 -17.79 5.59 22.83
N LEU A 496 -17.97 5.95 24.10
CA LEU A 496 -17.10 5.51 25.18
C LEU A 496 -17.23 4.00 25.39
N ILE A 497 -18.44 3.46 25.43
CA ILE A 497 -18.67 2.01 25.62
C ILE A 497 -18.00 1.20 24.51
N ALA A 498 -18.11 1.68 23.27
CA ALA A 498 -17.44 1.08 22.12
C ALA A 498 -15.90 1.22 22.19
N LEU A 499 -15.39 2.36 22.67
CA LEU A 499 -13.96 2.53 22.98
C LEU A 499 -13.47 1.50 24.02
N LEU A 500 -14.31 1.15 25.00
CA LEU A 500 -13.99 0.11 25.99
C LEU A 500 -14.08 -1.31 25.41
N GLY A 501 -14.53 -1.48 24.16
CA GLY A 501 -14.67 -2.78 23.51
C GLY A 501 -15.99 -3.49 23.80
N TYR A 502 -17.05 -2.75 24.14
CA TYR A 502 -18.37 -3.30 24.39
C TYR A 502 -19.44 -2.67 23.49
N VAL A 503 -20.57 -3.35 23.36
CA VAL A 503 -21.70 -2.91 22.53
C VAL A 503 -23.04 -3.32 23.13
N PHE A 504 -24.06 -2.50 22.90
CA PHE A 504 -25.44 -2.79 23.29
C PHE A 504 -26.26 -3.39 22.15
N ILE A 505 -26.97 -4.48 22.45
CA ILE A 505 -27.98 -5.06 21.56
C ILE A 505 -29.35 -5.08 22.23
N GLU A 506 -30.39 -5.11 21.42
CA GLU A 506 -31.78 -5.25 21.85
C GLU A 506 -32.37 -6.55 21.27
N VAL A 507 -33.33 -7.15 21.99
CA VAL A 507 -34.11 -8.27 21.46
C VAL A 507 -35.04 -7.73 20.37
N ALA A 508 -34.97 -8.32 19.17
CA ALA A 508 -35.83 -7.92 18.07
C ALA A 508 -37.31 -8.11 18.47
N PRO A 509 -38.19 -7.11 18.25
CA PRO A 509 -39.61 -7.29 18.51
C PRO A 509 -40.14 -8.44 17.66
N LYS A 510 -40.89 -9.38 18.25
CA LYS A 510 -41.51 -10.49 17.52
C LYS A 510 -42.49 -9.91 16.49
N THR A 511 -42.13 -9.96 15.21
CA THR A 511 -42.97 -9.44 14.13
C THR A 511 -44.24 -10.29 13.97
N ARG A 512 -45.41 -9.68 14.24
CA ARG A 512 -46.77 -10.04 13.76
C ARG A 512 -47.14 -11.55 13.79
N GLN A 513 -47.68 -12.01 14.92
CA GLN A 513 -48.86 -12.90 14.90
C GLN A 513 -49.73 -12.79 16.18
N ASP A 514 -49.23 -12.23 17.28
CA ASP A 514 -50.02 -12.12 18.53
C ASP A 514 -50.55 -10.71 18.89
N ILE A 515 -50.36 -9.70 18.02
CA ILE A 515 -50.82 -8.32 18.31
C ILE A 515 -52.37 -8.19 18.25
N ALA A 516 -53.08 -9.25 17.86
CA ALA A 516 -54.54 -9.21 17.81
C ALA A 516 -55.26 -9.45 19.16
N VAL A 517 -54.58 -9.86 20.24
CA VAL A 517 -55.31 -10.31 21.46
C VAL A 517 -55.04 -9.49 22.73
N ASN A 518 -54.02 -8.63 22.82
CA ASN A 518 -53.83 -7.81 24.03
C ASN A 518 -53.57 -6.34 23.71
N LYS A 519 -54.63 -5.52 23.82
CA LYS A 519 -54.55 -4.05 23.73
C LYS A 519 -54.09 -3.38 25.03
N ASP A 520 -53.89 -4.13 26.13
CA ASP A 520 -53.51 -3.57 27.45
C ASP A 520 -52.12 -4.00 27.95
N ALA A 521 -51.28 -4.59 27.09
CA ALA A 521 -49.89 -4.83 27.47
C ALA A 521 -49.12 -3.50 27.46
N THR A 522 -49.01 -2.88 28.65
CA THR A 522 -47.99 -1.88 28.95
C THR A 522 -46.66 -2.37 28.37
N SER A 523 -46.07 -1.59 27.47
CA SER A 523 -44.83 -1.97 26.78
C SER A 523 -43.80 -2.40 27.81
N ALA A 524 -43.41 -3.67 27.80
CA ALA A 524 -42.38 -4.18 28.68
C ALA A 524 -41.13 -3.27 28.56
N PRO A 525 -40.47 -2.92 29.68
CA PRO A 525 -39.34 -2.00 29.65
C PRO A 525 -38.25 -2.56 28.72
N ALA A 526 -37.74 -1.71 27.83
CA ALA A 526 -36.70 -2.10 26.89
C ALA A 526 -35.46 -2.63 27.66
N GLU A 527 -35.15 -3.90 27.46
CA GLU A 527 -33.96 -4.56 28.01
C GLU A 527 -32.82 -4.45 27.00
N PHE A 528 -31.73 -3.80 27.40
CA PHE A 528 -30.52 -3.69 26.59
C PHE A 528 -29.46 -4.66 27.12
N LEU A 529 -28.88 -5.48 26.25
CA LEU A 529 -27.85 -6.44 26.61
C LEU A 529 -26.47 -5.91 26.22
N LEU A 530 -25.51 -5.99 27.13
CA LEU A 530 -24.12 -5.55 26.94
C LEU A 530 -23.23 -6.75 26.63
N LEU A 531 -22.49 -6.67 25.52
CA LEU A 531 -21.61 -7.74 25.04
C LEU A 531 -20.23 -7.20 24.68
N SER A 532 -19.26 -8.11 24.56
CA SER A 532 -17.99 -7.79 23.93
C SER A 532 -18.18 -7.45 22.45
N MET A 533 -17.38 -6.53 21.94
CA MET A 533 -17.38 -6.14 20.53
C MET A 533 -17.10 -7.31 19.58
N TYR A 534 -16.24 -8.25 20.00
CA TYR A 534 -15.91 -9.46 19.23
C TYR A 534 -17.10 -10.39 19.00
N ASP A 535 -18.05 -10.35 19.93
CA ASP A 535 -19.23 -11.21 19.99
C ASP A 535 -20.45 -10.61 19.26
N LEU A 536 -20.32 -9.39 18.73
CA LEU A 536 -21.41 -8.68 18.06
C LEU A 536 -21.91 -9.38 16.79
N VAL A 537 -21.01 -9.76 15.87
CA VAL A 537 -21.46 -10.44 14.65
C VAL A 537 -22.00 -11.85 14.93
N PRO A 538 -21.35 -12.68 15.79
CA PRO A 538 -21.90 -13.97 16.20
C PRO A 538 -23.29 -13.89 16.84
N THR A 539 -23.59 -12.84 17.62
CA THR A 539 -24.92 -12.67 18.25
C THR A 539 -26.04 -12.36 17.25
N LEU A 540 -25.71 -11.71 16.13
CA LEU A 540 -26.69 -11.28 15.12
C LEU A 540 -27.01 -12.36 14.08
N LEU A 541 -26.19 -13.41 13.98
CA LEU A 541 -26.42 -14.52 13.06
C LEU A 541 -27.65 -15.34 13.48
N PRO A 542 -28.46 -15.81 12.51
CA PRO A 542 -29.65 -16.61 12.79
C PRO A 542 -29.30 -17.95 13.44
N TRP A 543 -28.15 -18.53 13.07
CA TRP A 543 -27.64 -19.79 13.59
C TRP A 543 -26.39 -19.53 14.42
N LYS A 544 -26.53 -19.61 15.74
CA LYS A 544 -25.44 -19.34 16.68
C LYS A 544 -24.65 -20.62 16.91
N LEU A 545 -23.52 -20.74 16.21
CA LEU A 545 -22.53 -21.82 16.42
C LEU A 545 -21.97 -21.79 17.85
N ARG A 546 -21.74 -20.59 18.39
CA ARG A 546 -21.33 -20.35 19.77
C ARG A 546 -22.26 -19.31 20.39
N CYS A 547 -22.80 -19.57 21.57
CA CYS A 547 -23.61 -18.60 22.30
C CYS A 547 -22.69 -17.58 22.98
N PRO A 548 -22.74 -16.30 22.59
CA PRO A 548 -21.78 -15.33 23.10
C PRO A 548 -22.01 -14.98 24.56
N HIS A 549 -20.95 -14.55 25.24
CA HIS A 549 -20.97 -14.29 26.68
C HIS A 549 -21.58 -12.93 26.99
N LEU A 550 -22.53 -12.91 27.93
CA LEU A 550 -23.20 -11.69 28.35
C LEU A 550 -22.40 -11.01 29.46
N VAL A 551 -22.05 -9.73 29.26
CA VAL A 551 -21.32 -8.93 30.27
C VAL A 551 -22.29 -8.32 31.28
N GLY A 552 -23.49 -7.93 30.84
CA GLY A 552 -24.53 -7.39 31.69
C GLY A 552 -25.78 -7.02 30.91
N SER A 553 -26.81 -6.59 31.63
CA SER A 553 -28.01 -6.01 31.04
C SER A 553 -28.30 -4.64 31.66
N VAL A 554 -28.99 -3.79 30.91
CA VAL A 554 -29.50 -2.52 31.39
C VAL A 554 -31.01 -2.59 31.33
N LEU A 555 -31.62 -2.60 32.51
CA LEU A 555 -33.06 -2.62 32.74
C LEU A 555 -33.42 -1.34 33.49
N ASN A 556 -34.39 -0.57 32.99
CA ASN A 556 -34.82 0.68 33.63
C ASN A 556 -33.67 1.66 33.96
N TYR A 557 -32.68 1.77 33.06
CA TYR A 557 -31.50 2.62 33.24
C TYR A 557 -30.62 2.23 34.43
N GLN A 558 -30.67 0.98 34.88
CA GLN A 558 -29.76 0.40 35.87
C GLN A 558 -28.97 -0.72 35.21
N TYR A 559 -27.65 -0.65 35.35
CA TYR A 559 -26.76 -1.72 34.92
C TYR A 559 -26.83 -2.87 35.92
N ILE A 560 -27.11 -4.06 35.43
CA ILE A 560 -27.15 -5.30 36.18
C ILE A 560 -26.03 -6.19 35.62
N PRO A 561 -24.99 -6.51 36.41
CA PRO A 561 -23.94 -7.41 35.97
C PRO A 561 -24.53 -8.80 35.71
N ALA A 562 -24.15 -9.42 34.60
CA ALA A 562 -24.60 -10.75 34.27
C ALA A 562 -23.78 -11.80 35.06
N ALA A 563 -24.38 -12.97 35.30
CA ALA A 563 -23.67 -14.08 35.92
C ALA A 563 -22.49 -14.53 35.01
N PRO A 564 -21.39 -15.08 35.58
CA PRO A 564 -20.21 -15.46 34.80
C PRO A 564 -20.46 -16.50 33.69
N SER A 565 -21.57 -17.24 33.75
CA SER A 565 -21.98 -18.22 32.73
C SER A 565 -23.16 -17.76 31.87
N ALA A 566 -23.62 -16.52 32.04
CA ALA A 566 -24.75 -16.00 31.29
C ALA A 566 -24.40 -15.87 29.80
N VAL A 567 -25.23 -16.47 28.96
CA VAL A 567 -25.07 -16.45 27.50
C VAL A 567 -26.32 -15.91 26.84
N VAL A 568 -26.14 -15.35 25.65
CA VAL A 568 -27.24 -14.85 24.84
C VAL A 568 -28.16 -16.01 24.41
N GLY A 569 -29.48 -15.77 24.43
CA GLY A 569 -30.48 -16.77 24.06
C GLY A 569 -30.25 -17.31 22.64
N ARG A 570 -30.17 -18.63 22.49
CA ARG A 570 -29.79 -19.29 21.24
C ARG A 570 -30.73 -18.99 20.06
N HIS A 571 -32.04 -18.90 20.33
CA HIS A 571 -33.09 -18.74 19.32
C HIS A 571 -33.65 -17.32 19.22
N SER A 572 -33.21 -16.42 20.11
CA SER A 572 -33.66 -15.02 20.08
C SER A 572 -32.96 -14.27 18.95
N LYS A 573 -33.73 -13.51 18.19
CA LYS A 573 -33.21 -12.57 17.18
C LYS A 573 -32.85 -11.27 17.87
N TYR A 574 -31.67 -10.74 17.58
CA TYR A 574 -31.17 -9.50 18.17
C TYR A 574 -30.93 -8.45 17.10
N VAL A 575 -31.02 -7.19 17.48
CA VAL A 575 -30.72 -6.04 16.62
C VAL A 575 -29.66 -5.20 17.31
N PRO A 576 -28.63 -4.71 16.57
CA PRO A 576 -27.67 -3.79 17.15
C PRO A 576 -28.37 -2.46 17.44
N THR A 577 -28.19 -1.95 18.66
CA THR A 577 -28.69 -0.62 18.99
C THR A 577 -27.79 0.45 18.39
N LYS A 578 -28.31 1.65 18.17
CA LYS A 578 -27.49 2.83 17.83
C LYS A 578 -26.77 3.38 19.06
N GLY A 579 -26.42 2.52 20.02
CA GLY A 579 -25.75 2.87 21.26
C GLY A 579 -26.61 3.51 22.35
N MET A 580 -27.84 3.98 22.06
CA MET A 580 -28.67 4.60 23.09
C MET A 580 -29.40 3.56 23.94
N CYS A 581 -29.28 3.65 25.27
CA CYS A 581 -30.11 2.91 26.24
C CYS A 581 -31.52 3.52 26.39
N VAL A 582 -32.03 4.20 25.36
CA VAL A 582 -33.30 4.92 25.37
C VAL A 582 -34.00 4.58 24.06
N SER A 583 -35.08 3.79 24.15
CA SER A 583 -35.98 3.46 23.03
C SER A 583 -37.16 4.41 23.00
#